data_AF-A0A1G9CJR4-F1
#
_entry.id   AF-A0A1G9CJR4-F1
#
_cell.length_a   1.000
_cell.length_b   1.000
_cell.length_c   1.000
_cell.angle_alpha   90.00
_cell.angle_beta   90.00
_cell.angle_gamma   90.00
#
_symmetry.space_group_name_H-M   'P 1'
#
loop_
_entity.id
_entity.type
_entity.pdbx_description
1 polymer ?
#
loop_
_entity_poly.entity_id
_entity_poly.type
_entity_poly.pdbx_seq_one_letter_code
_entity_poly.pdbx_strand_id
1 'polypeptide(L)'
;MTNPVIFRVNDVTSWSKSFESYQEILDFFQLELKYWEESKSNLTQAGDDLHPYFQSVNYFRVILHHLESLDEDETKDWDAARAQKYLSQLNNQISQLRQHWLWSGHSFTPKFLECHETYGKIAANEFIHFLIGYNGNDANKLKEIGKNLAYEYLAQGSETTSRGILERQSIAQIQQSLDRATKKFINNSREAIDNFEEWKASASSLAWRISLRSARLERKMIKRHEGFFENLISDIIGQRDKAEKRQSELEQTYQNKLRLEKPAEYWNKAARRHRDQAEKWTTWLVASAIIGIGSFTVFFISWLSGVQIGIQFNTVQGVVLFGSILAAYAFLIKTLAKLSFSSFHLMRDCEEREQLTYLYLALINDGKLNENSLQIVLQSLFSRSDTGLLSSDSSPTMPGGIADLLKLTPK
;
A
#
# COMPACT_ATOMS: atom_id res chain seq x y z
N MET A 1 -71.70 59.15 28.31
CA MET A 1 -72.60 58.06 28.76
C MET A 1 -73.33 57.54 27.54
N THR A 2 -72.71 56.63 26.82
CA THR A 2 -73.29 55.88 25.70
C THR A 2 -73.35 54.45 26.20
N ASN A 3 -74.56 53.88 26.32
CA ASN A 3 -74.75 52.50 26.78
C ASN A 3 -73.84 51.58 25.93
N PRO A 4 -73.04 50.69 26.55
CA PRO A 4 -72.28 49.72 25.79
C PRO A 4 -73.28 48.90 24.98
N VAL A 5 -73.06 48.84 23.67
CA VAL A 5 -73.87 48.02 22.78
C VAL A 5 -73.54 46.57 23.12
N ILE A 6 -74.37 45.96 23.96
CA ILE A 6 -74.23 44.55 24.32
C ILE A 6 -74.70 43.73 23.11
N PHE A 7 -73.75 43.09 22.45
CA PHE A 7 -74.03 42.21 21.32
C PHE A 7 -74.34 40.81 21.84
N ARG A 8 -75.46 40.23 21.42
CA ARG A 8 -75.90 38.90 21.90
C ARG A 8 -76.03 37.93 20.74
N VAL A 9 -75.42 36.76 20.90
CA VAL A 9 -75.53 35.65 19.95
C VAL A 9 -76.23 34.51 20.65
N ASN A 10 -77.21 33.91 19.96
CA ASN A 10 -77.95 32.76 20.46
C ASN A 10 -77.83 31.58 19.51
N ASP A 11 -77.75 30.38 20.06
CA ASP A 11 -77.76 29.14 19.29
C ASP A 11 -79.18 28.53 19.21
N VAL A 12 -79.28 27.37 18.57
CA VAL A 12 -80.54 26.61 18.41
C VAL A 12 -81.11 26.08 19.73
N THR A 13 -80.29 25.93 20.78
CA THR A 13 -80.68 25.43 22.11
C THR A 13 -81.16 26.55 23.04
N SER A 14 -81.23 27.79 22.54
CA SER A 14 -81.45 29.00 23.34
C SER A 14 -80.32 29.33 24.30
N TRP A 15 -79.13 28.75 24.09
CA TRP A 15 -77.90 29.26 24.70
C TRP A 15 -77.65 30.67 24.18
N SER A 16 -77.23 31.57 25.07
CA SER A 16 -76.99 32.97 24.74
C SER A 16 -75.68 33.43 25.36
N LYS A 17 -74.89 34.18 24.59
CA LYS A 17 -73.68 34.85 25.09
C LYS A 17 -73.70 36.31 24.67
N SER A 18 -73.48 37.18 25.65
CA SER A 18 -73.27 38.61 25.45
C SER A 18 -71.80 38.93 25.36
N PHE A 19 -71.44 39.82 24.45
CA PHE A 19 -70.08 40.31 24.24
C PHE A 19 -70.02 41.80 24.52
N GLU A 20 -68.95 42.22 25.17
CA GLU A 20 -68.71 43.63 25.53
C GLU A 20 -67.62 44.26 24.65
N SER A 21 -66.75 43.43 24.04
CA SER A 21 -65.64 43.86 23.20
C SER A 21 -65.75 43.30 21.78
N TYR A 22 -65.35 44.11 20.80
CA TYR A 22 -65.28 43.73 19.39
C TYR A 22 -64.33 42.55 19.13
N GLN A 23 -63.16 42.56 19.79
CA GLN A 23 -62.17 41.49 19.64
C GLN A 23 -62.71 40.14 20.14
N GLU A 24 -63.48 40.14 21.23
CA GLU A 24 -64.07 38.92 21.78
C GLU A 24 -65.11 38.30 20.83
N ILE A 25 -65.78 39.13 20.03
CA ILE A 25 -66.73 38.68 19.00
C ILE A 25 -65.99 38.01 17.86
N LEU A 26 -64.92 38.64 17.36
CA LEU A 26 -64.07 38.10 16.30
C LEU A 26 -63.47 36.75 16.70
N ASP A 27 -62.82 36.69 17.86
CA ASP A 27 -62.17 35.48 18.36
C ASP A 27 -63.18 34.33 18.53
N PHE A 28 -64.37 34.62 19.04
CA PHE A 28 -65.43 33.62 19.21
C PHE A 28 -65.89 33.04 17.87
N PHE A 29 -66.16 33.88 16.87
CA PHE A 29 -66.61 33.41 15.56
C PHE A 29 -65.51 32.66 14.80
N GLN A 30 -64.24 33.04 14.97
CA GLN A 30 -63.10 32.31 14.37
C GLN A 30 -62.94 30.91 14.99
N LEU A 31 -63.08 30.78 16.31
CA LEU A 31 -63.01 29.49 16.99
C LEU A 31 -64.15 28.56 16.58
N GLU A 32 -65.38 29.06 16.53
CA GLU A 32 -66.55 28.29 16.08
C GLU A 32 -66.41 27.88 14.61
N LEU A 33 -65.95 28.78 13.73
CA LEU A 33 -65.71 28.46 12.32
C LEU A 33 -64.73 27.29 12.20
N LYS A 34 -63.58 27.36 12.88
CA LYS A 34 -62.54 26.33 12.83
C LYS A 34 -63.07 24.98 13.30
N TYR A 35 -63.80 24.95 14.42
CA TYR A 35 -64.36 23.71 14.98
C TYR A 35 -65.34 23.03 14.01
N TRP A 36 -66.24 23.80 13.39
CA TRP A 36 -67.24 23.26 12.46
C TRP A 36 -66.65 22.91 11.09
N GLU A 37 -65.57 23.58 10.66
CA GLU A 37 -64.81 23.20 9.45
C GLU A 37 -64.07 21.88 9.62
N GLU A 38 -63.38 21.69 10.75
CA GLU A 38 -62.70 20.43 11.10
C GLU A 38 -63.71 19.28 11.25
N SER A 39 -64.84 19.55 11.90
CA SER A 39 -65.91 18.55 12.05
C SER A 39 -66.53 18.16 10.71
N LYS A 40 -66.67 19.11 9.77
CA LYS A 40 -67.19 18.85 8.42
C LYS A 40 -66.19 18.08 7.54
N SER A 41 -64.89 18.39 7.63
CA SER A 41 -63.87 17.73 6.82
C SER A 41 -63.71 16.25 7.17
N ASN A 42 -63.86 15.91 8.46
CA ASN A 42 -63.83 14.53 8.96
C ASN A 42 -64.98 13.65 8.44
N LEU A 43 -66.08 14.25 7.95
CA LEU A 43 -67.29 13.56 7.49
C LEU A 43 -67.39 13.37 5.96
N THR A 44 -66.31 13.60 5.21
CA THR A 44 -66.29 13.72 3.73
C THR A 44 -66.63 12.46 2.90
N GLN A 45 -67.12 11.37 3.51
CA GLN A 45 -67.71 10.24 2.78
C GLN A 45 -69.25 10.29 2.67
N ALA A 46 -69.92 11.17 3.42
CA ALA A 46 -71.37 11.35 3.37
C ALA A 46 -71.74 12.49 2.39
N GLY A 47 -71.94 12.16 1.11
CA GLY A 47 -72.53 13.11 0.15
C GLY A 47 -73.92 13.59 0.58
N ASP A 48 -74.28 14.83 0.21
CA ASP A 48 -75.56 15.58 0.32
C ASP A 48 -76.46 15.47 1.58
N ASP A 49 -76.21 14.58 2.54
CA ASP A 49 -77.06 14.33 3.71
C ASP A 49 -76.44 14.83 5.02
N LEU A 50 -75.72 15.95 4.95
CA LEU A 50 -75.22 16.65 6.13
C LEU A 50 -76.36 17.28 6.92
N HIS A 51 -76.20 17.31 8.24
CA HIS A 51 -77.11 18.02 9.13
C HIS A 51 -77.08 19.53 8.83
N PRO A 52 -78.22 20.27 8.92
CA PRO A 52 -78.25 21.71 8.65
C PRO A 52 -77.26 22.52 9.50
N TYR A 53 -76.84 22.00 10.66
CA TYR A 53 -75.85 22.66 11.51
C TYR A 53 -74.46 22.80 10.88
N PHE A 54 -74.09 21.95 9.92
CA PHE A 54 -72.82 22.10 9.18
C PHE A 54 -72.88 23.23 8.15
N GLN A 55 -74.07 23.80 7.88
CA GLN A 55 -74.21 25.00 7.06
C GLN A 55 -73.80 26.27 7.84
N SER A 56 -73.69 26.21 9.17
CA SER A 56 -73.17 27.29 10.03
C SER A 56 -71.83 27.84 9.54
N VAL A 57 -70.95 27.00 9.00
CA VAL A 57 -69.64 27.39 8.42
C VAL A 57 -69.78 28.50 7.40
N ASN A 58 -70.78 28.44 6.51
CA ASN A 58 -70.98 29.47 5.50
C ASN A 58 -71.45 30.79 6.13
N TYR A 59 -72.35 30.71 7.12
CA TYR A 59 -72.83 31.88 7.85
C TYR A 59 -71.70 32.54 8.66
N PHE A 60 -70.83 31.75 9.30
CA PHE A 60 -69.67 32.27 10.02
C PHE A 60 -68.68 32.97 9.11
N ARG A 61 -68.41 32.44 7.90
CA ARG A 61 -67.55 33.11 6.92
C ARG A 61 -68.12 34.45 6.48
N VAL A 62 -69.44 34.54 6.25
CA VAL A 62 -70.10 35.80 5.88
C VAL A 62 -70.03 36.82 7.03
N ILE A 63 -70.28 36.38 8.27
CA ILE A 63 -70.20 37.23 9.46
C ILE A 63 -68.76 37.72 9.67
N LEU A 64 -67.77 36.82 9.63
CA LEU A 64 -66.36 37.18 9.79
C LEU A 64 -65.87 38.10 8.68
N HIS A 65 -66.27 37.87 7.43
CA HIS A 65 -65.93 38.79 6.35
C HIS A 65 -66.49 40.20 6.59
N HIS A 66 -67.71 40.33 7.10
CA HIS A 66 -68.31 41.61 7.45
C HIS A 66 -67.68 42.28 8.67
N LEU A 67 -67.18 41.51 9.64
CA LEU A 67 -66.44 42.04 10.78
C LEU A 67 -65.03 42.45 10.33
N GLU A 68 -64.26 41.56 9.70
CA GLU A 68 -62.89 41.84 9.24
C GLU A 68 -62.80 42.93 8.17
N SER A 69 -63.87 43.20 7.41
CA SER A 69 -63.94 44.35 6.48
C SER A 69 -64.03 45.72 7.16
N LEU A 70 -64.22 45.77 8.48
CA LEU A 70 -64.15 47.01 9.26
C LEU A 70 -62.70 47.32 9.61
N ASP A 71 -62.16 48.40 9.04
CA ASP A 71 -60.87 48.93 9.46
C ASP A 71 -61.00 49.64 10.81
N GLU A 72 -60.06 49.42 11.74
CA GLU A 72 -60.10 49.95 13.11
C GLU A 72 -60.20 51.49 13.16
N ASP A 73 -59.72 52.18 12.12
CA ASP A 73 -59.75 53.63 12.04
C ASP A 73 -61.06 54.23 11.49
N GLU A 74 -61.89 53.47 10.76
CA GLU A 74 -63.20 53.96 10.27
C GLU A 74 -64.29 53.95 11.37
N THR A 75 -64.10 53.16 12.43
CA THR A 75 -65.12 52.93 13.48
C THR A 75 -65.12 53.96 14.61
N LYS A 76 -64.06 54.78 14.74
CA LYS A 76 -63.91 55.80 15.80
C LYS A 76 -64.86 57.00 15.65
N ASP A 77 -65.31 57.31 14.42
CA ASP A 77 -66.15 58.48 14.08
C ASP A 77 -67.61 58.10 13.74
N TRP A 78 -68.10 56.96 14.22
CA TRP A 78 -69.47 56.52 13.94
C TRP A 78 -70.51 57.28 14.78
N ASP A 79 -71.40 58.01 14.11
CA ASP A 79 -72.63 58.50 14.73
C ASP A 79 -73.52 57.33 15.19
N ALA A 80 -74.27 57.53 16.29
CA ALA A 80 -75.15 56.52 16.87
C ALA A 80 -76.13 55.88 15.86
N ALA A 81 -76.55 56.63 14.83
CA ALA A 81 -77.39 56.12 13.74
C ALA A 81 -76.67 55.15 12.80
N ARG A 82 -75.37 55.36 12.52
CA ARG A 82 -74.56 54.45 11.69
C ARG A 82 -74.23 53.16 12.43
N ALA A 83 -73.87 53.27 13.71
CA ALA A 83 -73.65 52.12 14.58
C ALA A 83 -74.91 51.25 14.67
N GLN A 84 -76.08 51.85 14.89
CA GLN A 84 -77.35 51.10 14.95
C GLN A 84 -77.71 50.43 13.62
N LYS A 85 -77.38 51.06 12.48
CA LYS A 85 -77.60 50.47 11.15
C LYS A 85 -76.68 49.26 10.94
N TYR A 86 -75.41 49.34 11.32
CA TYR A 86 -74.47 48.23 11.21
C TYR A 86 -74.86 47.06 12.14
N LEU A 87 -75.24 47.37 13.38
CA LEU A 87 -75.72 46.37 14.34
C LEU A 87 -77.00 45.69 13.88
N SER A 88 -77.93 46.41 13.25
CA SER A 88 -79.14 45.78 12.69
C SER A 88 -78.83 44.88 11.49
N GLN A 89 -77.83 45.21 10.67
CA GLN A 89 -77.33 44.34 9.59
C GLN A 89 -76.68 43.06 10.15
N LEU A 90 -75.80 43.18 11.15
CA LEU A 90 -75.20 42.03 11.82
C LEU A 90 -76.25 41.18 12.53
N ASN A 91 -77.20 41.80 13.22
CA ASN A 91 -78.24 41.08 13.94
C ASN A 91 -79.15 40.30 12.97
N ASN A 92 -79.38 40.81 11.76
CA ASN A 92 -80.06 40.06 10.71
C ASN A 92 -79.25 38.82 10.29
N GLN A 93 -77.94 38.94 10.06
CA GLN A 93 -77.08 37.79 9.71
C GLN A 93 -77.05 36.73 10.83
N ILE A 94 -76.99 37.17 12.08
CA ILE A 94 -76.96 36.29 13.25
C ILE A 94 -78.31 35.63 13.51
N SER A 95 -79.40 36.33 13.23
CA SER A 95 -80.74 35.75 13.32
C SER A 95 -80.91 34.57 12.35
N GLN A 96 -80.25 34.62 11.18
CA GLN A 96 -80.20 33.51 10.23
C GLN A 96 -79.29 32.38 10.72
N LEU A 97 -78.13 32.70 11.30
CA LEU A 97 -77.23 31.72 11.90
C LEU A 97 -77.93 30.90 13.02
N ARG A 98 -78.77 31.52 13.84
CA ARG A 98 -79.40 30.89 15.01
C ARG A 98 -80.12 29.57 14.70
N GLN A 99 -80.75 29.46 13.53
CA GLN A 99 -81.50 28.24 13.16
C GLN A 99 -80.60 27.12 12.64
N HIS A 100 -79.34 27.44 12.32
CA HIS A 100 -78.39 26.57 11.65
C HIS A 100 -77.11 26.36 12.44
N TRP A 101 -77.09 26.68 13.73
CA TRP A 101 -75.89 26.56 14.56
C TRP A 101 -76.20 26.00 15.95
N LEU A 102 -75.35 25.04 16.34
CA LEU A 102 -75.25 24.50 17.68
C LEU A 102 -73.90 24.94 18.25
N TRP A 103 -73.87 25.45 19.48
CA TRP A 103 -72.61 25.89 20.07
C TRP A 103 -71.64 24.71 20.31
N SER A 104 -70.37 24.86 19.91
CA SER A 104 -69.36 23.79 20.06
C SER A 104 -69.09 23.39 21.51
N GLY A 105 -69.31 24.30 22.46
CA GLY A 105 -69.02 24.12 23.87
C GLY A 105 -70.05 23.31 24.66
N HIS A 106 -71.17 22.89 24.06
CA HIS A 106 -72.10 22.02 24.76
C HIS A 106 -71.47 20.65 25.02
N SER A 107 -71.71 20.13 26.22
CA SER A 107 -71.21 18.81 26.62
C SER A 107 -71.71 17.67 25.73
N PHE A 108 -72.85 17.87 25.06
CA PHE A 108 -73.44 16.91 24.13
C PHE A 108 -73.03 17.10 22.67
N THR A 109 -72.31 18.17 22.29
CA THR A 109 -71.90 18.41 20.89
C THR A 109 -71.00 17.30 20.33
N PRO A 110 -70.00 16.77 21.07
CA PRO A 110 -69.20 15.66 20.58
C PRO A 110 -70.02 14.37 20.38
N LYS A 111 -70.98 14.09 21.27
CA LYS A 111 -71.88 12.93 21.16
C LYS A 111 -72.87 13.08 20.01
N PHE A 112 -73.31 14.30 19.73
CA PHE A 112 -74.08 14.59 18.53
C PHE A 112 -73.28 14.29 17.25
N LEU A 113 -72.00 14.68 17.19
CA LEU A 113 -71.13 14.39 16.04
C LEU A 113 -70.92 12.88 15.84
N GLU A 114 -70.65 12.14 16.92
CA GLU A 114 -70.54 10.67 16.89
C GLU A 114 -71.84 10.00 16.42
N CYS A 115 -73.00 10.52 16.88
CA CYS A 115 -74.31 10.05 16.45
C CYS A 115 -74.55 10.33 14.95
N HIS A 116 -74.10 11.48 14.45
CA HIS A 116 -74.21 11.84 13.03
C HIS A 116 -73.32 10.95 12.17
N GLU A 117 -72.07 10.71 12.59
CA GLU A 117 -71.12 9.84 11.89
C GLU A 117 -71.62 8.39 11.81
N THR A 118 -72.17 7.87 12.91
CA THR A 118 -72.52 6.44 13.01
C THR A 118 -73.91 6.12 12.44
N TYR A 119 -74.89 7.00 12.66
CA TYR A 119 -76.31 6.71 12.38
C TYR A 119 -76.96 7.70 11.39
N GLY A 120 -76.21 8.69 10.91
CA GLY A 120 -76.67 9.66 9.93
C GLY A 120 -77.54 10.77 10.50
N LYS A 121 -77.96 11.66 9.60
CA LYS A 121 -78.66 12.92 9.90
C LYS A 121 -79.94 12.78 10.72
N ILE A 122 -80.76 11.78 10.42
CA ILE A 122 -82.09 11.62 11.05
C ILE A 122 -81.95 11.29 12.53
N ALA A 123 -80.99 10.43 12.90
CA ALA A 123 -80.74 10.06 14.28
C ALA A 123 -80.12 11.22 15.07
N ALA A 124 -79.16 11.92 14.49
CA ALA A 124 -78.52 13.08 15.10
C ALA A 124 -79.49 14.24 15.32
N ASN A 125 -80.42 14.49 14.38
CA ASN A 125 -81.44 15.51 14.51
C ASN A 125 -82.37 15.23 15.71
N GLU A 126 -82.74 13.97 15.92
CA GLU A 126 -83.64 13.57 17.01
C GLU A 126 -82.92 13.48 18.35
N PHE A 127 -81.62 13.15 18.35
CA PHE A 127 -80.76 13.27 19.54
C PHE A 127 -80.80 14.71 20.09
N ILE A 128 -80.67 15.71 19.22
CA ILE A 128 -80.73 17.12 19.61
C ILE A 128 -82.16 17.55 19.95
N HIS A 129 -83.16 17.16 19.16
CA HIS A 129 -84.56 17.50 19.43
C HIS A 129 -85.03 16.98 20.80
N PHE A 130 -84.62 15.77 21.18
CA PHE A 130 -84.92 15.21 22.49
C PHE A 130 -84.29 16.03 23.63
N LEU A 131 -83.05 16.50 23.46
CA LEU A 131 -82.36 17.33 24.46
C LEU A 131 -82.93 18.75 24.57
N ILE A 132 -83.43 19.33 23.46
CA ILE A 132 -84.03 20.67 23.42
C ILE A 132 -85.54 20.63 23.77
N GLY A 133 -86.13 19.43 23.94
CA GLY A 133 -87.54 19.26 24.32
C GLY A 133 -88.53 19.43 23.17
N TYR A 134 -88.08 19.34 21.91
CA TYR A 134 -88.95 19.35 20.73
C TYR A 134 -89.55 17.96 20.52
N ASN A 135 -90.89 17.86 20.50
CA ASN A 135 -91.58 16.57 20.42
C ASN A 135 -92.35 16.44 19.10
N GLY A 136 -91.68 15.87 18.08
CA GLY A 136 -92.30 15.52 16.80
C GLY A 136 -92.88 14.11 16.85
N ASN A 137 -94.18 13.96 16.57
CA ASN A 137 -94.92 12.71 16.72
C ASN A 137 -94.87 11.86 15.44
N ASP A 138 -93.68 11.40 15.04
CA ASP A 138 -93.52 10.56 13.86
C ASP A 138 -92.53 9.42 14.11
N ALA A 139 -92.99 8.17 13.89
CA ALA A 139 -92.26 6.96 14.28
C ALA A 139 -91.27 6.55 13.18
N ASN A 140 -89.98 6.75 13.43
CA ASN A 140 -88.90 6.28 12.55
C ASN A 140 -87.75 5.70 13.39
N LYS A 141 -87.24 4.53 12.98
CA LYS A 141 -86.22 3.76 13.71
C LYS A 141 -84.97 4.57 14.03
N LEU A 142 -84.51 5.42 13.11
CA LEU A 142 -83.34 6.27 13.35
C LEU A 142 -83.62 7.34 14.41
N LYS A 143 -84.86 7.81 14.50
CA LYS A 143 -85.30 8.77 15.52
C LYS A 143 -85.28 8.15 16.92
N GLU A 144 -85.76 6.92 17.03
CA GLU A 144 -85.73 6.17 18.30
C GLU A 144 -84.30 5.86 18.76
N ILE A 145 -83.38 5.60 17.83
CA ILE A 145 -81.94 5.47 18.14
C ILE A 145 -81.39 6.79 18.70
N GLY A 146 -81.69 7.92 18.04
CA GLY A 146 -81.30 9.25 18.51
C GLY A 146 -81.81 9.56 19.91
N LYS A 147 -83.10 9.28 20.20
CA LYS A 147 -83.70 9.47 21.52
C LYS A 147 -83.06 8.59 22.59
N ASN A 148 -82.80 7.32 22.29
CA ASN A 148 -82.16 6.41 23.24
C ASN A 148 -80.72 6.81 23.57
N LEU A 149 -79.95 7.28 22.57
CA LEU A 149 -78.60 7.80 22.81
C LEU A 149 -78.63 9.07 23.66
N ALA A 150 -79.61 9.95 23.45
CA ALA A 150 -79.80 11.15 24.27
C ALA A 150 -80.20 10.79 25.71
N TYR A 151 -81.06 9.78 25.87
CA TYR A 151 -81.44 9.26 27.18
C TYR A 151 -80.25 8.62 27.91
N GLU A 152 -79.44 7.80 27.22
CA GLU A 152 -78.23 7.19 27.78
C GLU A 152 -77.23 8.26 28.24
N TYR A 153 -77.05 9.31 27.43
CA TYR A 153 -76.20 10.45 27.79
C TYR A 153 -76.68 11.14 29.08
N LEU A 154 -77.99 11.40 29.22
CA LEU A 154 -78.56 11.96 30.46
C LEU A 154 -78.45 10.99 31.66
N ALA A 155 -78.49 9.68 31.40
CA ALA A 155 -78.45 8.64 32.43
C ALA A 155 -77.04 8.26 32.89
N GLN A 156 -75.96 8.82 32.31
CA GLN A 156 -74.55 8.54 32.65
C GLN A 156 -74.18 8.86 34.13
N GLY A 157 -75.07 9.49 34.90
CA GLY A 157 -74.93 9.70 36.35
C GLY A 157 -75.71 8.74 37.26
N SER A 158 -76.47 7.78 36.73
CA SER A 158 -77.27 6.86 37.57
C SER A 158 -76.52 5.55 37.88
N GLU A 159 -76.46 5.17 39.16
CA GLU A 159 -75.69 4.03 39.71
C GLU A 159 -76.20 2.64 39.32
N THR A 160 -76.56 2.39 38.06
CA THR A 160 -77.06 1.08 37.64
C THR A 160 -76.14 0.41 36.63
N THR A 161 -75.06 -0.24 37.13
CA THR A 161 -74.66 -1.61 36.74
C THR A 161 -73.38 -2.05 37.46
N SER A 162 -73.40 -3.28 38.01
CA SER A 162 -72.26 -4.02 38.59
C SER A 162 -71.00 -4.07 37.68
N ARG A 163 -71.12 -3.74 36.39
CA ARG A 163 -70.05 -3.70 35.38
C ARG A 163 -68.99 -2.63 35.66
N GLY A 164 -69.37 -1.42 36.09
CA GLY A 164 -68.42 -0.32 36.28
C GLY A 164 -67.42 -0.52 37.43
N ILE A 165 -67.83 -1.24 38.48
CA ILE A 165 -66.95 -1.57 39.62
C ILE A 165 -65.92 -2.65 39.23
N LEU A 166 -66.36 -3.68 38.50
CA LEU A 166 -65.49 -4.76 38.02
C LEU A 166 -64.51 -4.26 36.94
N GLU A 167 -64.95 -3.38 36.04
CA GLU A 167 -64.09 -2.73 35.06
C GLU A 167 -63.01 -1.89 35.74
N ARG A 168 -63.36 -1.06 36.75
CA ARG A 168 -62.38 -0.31 37.55
C ARG A 168 -61.36 -1.22 38.24
N GLN A 169 -61.78 -2.36 38.78
CA GLN A 169 -60.86 -3.33 39.38
C GLN A 169 -59.93 -3.98 38.34
N SER A 170 -60.45 -4.34 37.16
CA SER A 170 -59.62 -4.89 36.07
C SER A 170 -58.61 -3.87 35.54
N ILE A 171 -59.02 -2.61 35.39
CA ILE A 171 -58.18 -1.50 34.94
C ILE A 171 -57.07 -1.25 35.97
N ALA A 172 -57.39 -1.25 37.27
CA ALA A 172 -56.40 -1.10 38.32
C ALA A 172 -55.36 -2.25 38.30
N GLN A 173 -55.79 -3.49 38.08
CA GLN A 173 -54.88 -4.64 37.94
C GLN A 173 -54.00 -4.51 36.69
N ILE A 174 -54.55 -4.10 35.55
CA ILE A 174 -53.78 -3.86 34.32
C ILE A 174 -52.75 -2.76 34.55
N GLN A 175 -53.14 -1.62 35.12
CA GLN A 175 -52.22 -0.52 35.44
C GLN A 175 -51.07 -0.99 36.34
N GLN A 176 -51.38 -1.77 37.38
CA GLN A 176 -50.36 -2.28 38.28
C GLN A 176 -49.42 -3.28 37.60
N SER A 177 -49.95 -4.13 36.71
CA SER A 177 -49.13 -5.07 35.91
C SER A 177 -48.23 -4.33 34.92
N LEU A 178 -48.75 -3.26 34.33
CA LEU A 178 -48.05 -2.43 33.34
C LEU A 178 -46.94 -1.62 34.03
N ASP A 179 -47.19 -1.09 35.21
CA ASP A 179 -46.17 -0.42 36.04
C ASP A 179 -45.05 -1.38 36.47
N ARG A 180 -45.39 -2.60 36.88
CA ARG A 180 -44.39 -3.65 37.19
C ARG A 180 -43.57 -4.02 35.96
N ALA A 181 -44.22 -4.22 34.81
CA ALA A 181 -43.54 -4.55 33.55
C ALA A 181 -42.61 -3.41 33.11
N THR A 182 -43.07 -2.16 33.23
CA THR A 182 -42.29 -0.96 32.88
C THR A 182 -41.08 -0.82 33.79
N LYS A 183 -41.23 -0.97 35.11
CA LYS A 183 -40.11 -0.96 36.06
C LYS A 183 -39.09 -2.06 35.77
N LYS A 184 -39.56 -3.28 35.49
CA LYS A 184 -38.67 -4.40 35.13
C LYS A 184 -37.92 -4.11 33.82
N PHE A 185 -38.60 -3.58 32.81
CA PHE A 185 -37.99 -3.19 31.55
C PHE A 185 -36.93 -2.10 31.73
N ILE A 186 -37.22 -1.04 32.51
CA ILE A 186 -36.27 0.04 32.79
C ILE A 186 -35.04 -0.49 33.52
N ASN A 187 -35.23 -1.34 34.53
CA ASN A 187 -34.10 -1.93 35.27
C ASN A 187 -33.24 -2.82 34.37
N ASN A 188 -33.85 -3.71 33.60
CA ASN A 188 -33.12 -4.56 32.66
C ASN A 188 -32.39 -3.74 31.58
N SER A 189 -33.01 -2.65 31.11
CA SER A 189 -32.39 -1.75 30.13
C SER A 189 -31.19 -1.03 30.73
N ARG A 190 -31.28 -0.59 31.99
CA ARG A 190 -30.17 0.05 32.70
C ARG A 190 -29.00 -0.92 32.89
N GLU A 191 -29.28 -2.13 33.36
CA GLU A 191 -28.27 -3.18 33.53
C GLU A 191 -27.59 -3.53 32.20
N ALA A 192 -28.35 -3.59 31.10
CA ALA A 192 -27.80 -3.80 29.76
C ALA A 192 -26.89 -2.65 29.31
N ILE A 193 -27.26 -1.40 29.59
CA ILE A 193 -26.44 -0.21 29.28
C ILE A 193 -25.13 -0.25 30.08
N ASP A 194 -25.20 -0.49 31.39
CA ASP A 194 -24.02 -0.53 32.27
C ASP A 194 -23.05 -1.63 31.82
N ASN A 195 -23.58 -2.84 31.53
CA ASN A 195 -22.78 -3.96 31.00
C ASN A 195 -22.15 -3.63 29.64
N PHE A 196 -22.86 -2.89 28.78
CA PHE A 196 -22.34 -2.48 27.48
C PHE A 196 -21.21 -1.46 27.61
N GLU A 197 -21.32 -0.50 28.52
CA GLU A 197 -20.25 0.47 28.79
C GLU A 197 -19.00 -0.22 29.35
N GLU A 198 -19.17 -1.16 30.29
CA GLU A 198 -18.05 -1.93 30.83
C GLU A 198 -17.38 -2.79 29.76
N TRP A 199 -18.18 -3.49 28.93
CA TRP A 199 -17.66 -4.25 27.80
C TRP A 199 -16.90 -3.36 26.81
N LYS A 200 -17.43 -2.19 26.46
CA LYS A 200 -16.79 -1.24 25.55
C LYS A 200 -15.46 -0.73 26.10
N ALA A 201 -15.39 -0.41 27.39
CA ALA A 201 -14.17 0.00 28.06
C ALA A 201 -13.10 -1.13 28.03
N SER A 202 -13.52 -2.35 28.36
CA SER A 202 -12.65 -3.54 28.32
C SER A 202 -12.14 -3.82 26.90
N ALA A 203 -13.02 -3.84 25.90
CA ALA A 203 -12.67 -4.06 24.50
C ALA A 203 -11.69 -3.00 23.97
N SER A 204 -11.90 -1.73 24.31
CA SER A 204 -11.02 -0.64 23.91
C SER A 204 -9.63 -0.77 24.54
N SER A 205 -9.57 -1.15 25.83
CA SER A 205 -8.30 -1.39 26.52
C SER A 205 -7.52 -2.57 25.94
N LEU A 206 -8.23 -3.66 25.56
CA LEU A 206 -7.63 -4.83 24.92
C LEU A 206 -7.09 -4.46 23.53
N ALA A 207 -7.88 -3.74 22.73
CA ALA A 207 -7.47 -3.27 21.41
C ALA A 207 -6.20 -2.39 21.48
N TRP A 208 -6.12 -1.48 22.45
CA TRP A 208 -4.93 -0.67 22.70
C TRP A 208 -3.70 -1.51 23.11
N ARG A 209 -3.88 -2.52 23.96
CA ARG A 209 -2.78 -3.43 24.35
C ARG A 209 -2.28 -4.25 23.16
N ILE A 210 -3.19 -4.72 22.31
CA ILE A 210 -2.86 -5.47 21.08
C ILE A 210 -2.09 -4.58 20.11
N SER A 211 -2.57 -3.35 19.87
CA SER A 211 -1.93 -2.42 18.92
C SER A 211 -0.52 -2.00 19.38
N LEU A 212 -0.31 -1.77 20.67
CA LEU A 212 1.02 -1.51 21.20
C LEU A 212 1.96 -2.71 21.05
N ARG A 213 1.45 -3.92 21.27
CA ARG A 213 2.24 -5.14 21.14
C ARG A 213 2.60 -5.41 19.68
N SER A 214 1.67 -5.26 18.75
CA SER A 214 1.93 -5.41 17.32
C SER A 214 2.95 -4.35 16.84
N ALA A 215 2.77 -3.08 17.20
CA ALA A 215 3.71 -2.01 16.83
C ALA A 215 5.12 -2.21 17.42
N ARG A 216 5.24 -2.84 18.60
CA ARG A 216 6.56 -3.20 19.18
C ARG A 216 7.18 -4.39 18.45
N LEU A 217 6.38 -5.38 18.06
CA LEU A 217 6.83 -6.54 17.30
C LEU A 217 7.29 -6.12 15.90
N GLU A 218 6.51 -5.30 15.20
CA GLU A 218 6.87 -4.73 13.89
C GLU A 218 8.21 -4.00 13.96
N ARG A 219 8.40 -3.11 14.94
CA ARG A 219 9.70 -2.41 15.11
C ARG A 219 10.86 -3.36 15.38
N LYS A 220 10.66 -4.41 16.18
CA LYS A 220 11.71 -5.42 16.42
C LYS A 220 12.01 -6.22 15.15
N MET A 221 10.97 -6.58 14.38
CA MET A 221 11.12 -7.29 13.12
C MET A 221 11.85 -6.43 12.10
N ILE A 222 11.48 -5.16 11.94
CA ILE A 222 12.15 -4.21 11.03
C ILE A 222 13.63 -4.10 11.39
N LYS A 223 13.97 -3.81 12.65
CA LYS A 223 15.39 -3.72 13.08
C LYS A 223 16.18 -5.01 12.84
N ARG A 224 15.55 -6.17 13.07
CA ARG A 224 16.18 -7.47 12.81
C ARG A 224 16.42 -7.68 11.31
N HIS A 225 15.44 -7.35 10.48
CA HIS A 225 15.57 -7.46 9.02
C HIS A 225 16.63 -6.50 8.51
N GLU A 226 16.64 -5.24 8.97
CA GLU A 226 17.62 -4.23 8.60
C GLU A 226 19.05 -4.70 8.92
N GLY A 227 19.32 -5.15 10.15
CA GLY A 227 20.63 -5.70 10.50
C GLY A 227 20.98 -6.99 9.74
N PHE A 228 20.00 -7.84 9.42
CA PHE A 228 20.23 -9.00 8.56
C PHE A 228 20.61 -8.59 7.14
N PHE A 229 19.91 -7.62 6.56
CA PHE A 229 20.20 -7.11 5.21
C PHE A 229 21.55 -6.40 5.15
N GLU A 230 21.90 -5.59 6.15
CA GLU A 230 23.21 -4.95 6.23
C GLU A 230 24.35 -5.98 6.26
N ASN A 231 24.22 -7.01 7.10
CA ASN A 231 25.21 -8.10 7.16
C ASN A 231 25.29 -8.87 5.84
N LEU A 232 24.15 -9.15 5.20
CA LEU A 232 24.10 -9.88 3.94
C LEU A 232 24.71 -9.07 2.78
N ILE A 233 24.43 -7.75 2.72
CA ILE A 233 25.06 -6.85 1.75
C ILE A 233 26.56 -6.77 2.01
N SER A 234 26.99 -6.64 3.26
CA SER A 234 28.41 -6.60 3.62
C SER A 234 29.14 -7.88 3.24
N ASP A 235 28.53 -9.05 3.47
CA ASP A 235 29.11 -10.33 3.08
C ASP A 235 29.20 -10.48 1.55
N ILE A 236 28.15 -10.12 0.82
CA ILE A 236 28.15 -10.15 -0.66
C ILE A 236 29.23 -9.24 -1.23
N ILE A 237 29.36 -8.01 -0.72
CA ILE A 237 30.42 -7.08 -1.13
C ILE A 237 31.80 -7.67 -0.80
N GLY A 238 31.97 -8.21 0.41
CA GLY A 238 33.23 -8.84 0.81
C GLY A 238 33.61 -10.05 -0.04
N GLN A 239 32.63 -10.87 -0.46
CA GLN A 239 32.85 -11.99 -1.37
C GLN A 239 33.18 -11.51 -2.79
N ARG A 240 32.47 -10.49 -3.28
CA ARG A 240 32.74 -9.88 -4.58
C ARG A 240 34.15 -9.31 -4.63
N ASP A 241 34.56 -8.54 -3.63
CA ASP A 241 35.91 -7.96 -3.58
C ASP A 241 37.00 -9.04 -3.56
N LYS A 242 36.78 -10.14 -2.82
CA LYS A 242 37.68 -11.30 -2.84
C LYS A 242 37.74 -11.96 -4.21
N ALA A 243 36.60 -12.09 -4.89
CA ALA A 243 36.53 -12.66 -6.23
C ALA A 243 37.24 -11.76 -7.26
N GLU A 244 37.01 -10.45 -7.21
CA GLU A 244 37.67 -9.48 -8.10
C GLU A 244 39.19 -9.46 -7.89
N LYS A 245 39.66 -9.48 -6.63
CA LYS A 245 41.10 -9.59 -6.33
C LYS A 245 41.69 -10.89 -6.88
N ARG A 246 41.05 -12.03 -6.61
CA ARG A 246 41.50 -13.33 -7.10
C ARG A 246 41.52 -13.38 -8.63
N GLN A 247 40.54 -12.77 -9.29
CA GLN A 247 40.49 -12.70 -10.75
C GLN A 247 41.66 -11.87 -11.30
N SER A 248 41.92 -10.70 -10.71
CA SER A 248 43.06 -9.85 -11.09
C SER A 248 44.40 -10.56 -10.88
N GLU A 249 44.59 -11.23 -9.73
CA GLU A 249 45.78 -12.03 -9.42
C GLU A 249 45.97 -13.19 -10.42
N LEU A 250 44.89 -13.90 -10.76
CA LEU A 250 44.91 -14.97 -11.75
C LEU A 250 45.24 -14.44 -13.15
N GLU A 251 44.67 -13.31 -13.56
CA GLU A 251 44.94 -12.69 -14.85
C GLU A 251 46.40 -12.25 -14.95
N GLN A 252 46.93 -11.58 -13.92
CA GLN A 252 48.34 -11.19 -13.87
C GLN A 252 49.27 -12.42 -13.91
N THR A 253 48.95 -13.46 -13.15
CA THR A 253 49.72 -14.71 -13.14
C THR A 253 49.72 -15.36 -14.52
N TYR A 254 48.55 -15.39 -15.19
CA TYR A 254 48.40 -15.96 -16.52
C TYR A 254 49.14 -15.14 -17.60
N GLN A 255 49.01 -13.81 -17.58
CA GLN A 255 49.75 -12.92 -18.48
C GLN A 255 51.27 -13.08 -18.29
N ASN A 256 51.74 -13.15 -17.04
CA ASN A 256 53.15 -13.39 -16.74
C ASN A 256 53.64 -14.75 -17.23
N LYS A 257 52.84 -15.81 -17.04
CA LYS A 257 53.14 -17.14 -17.59
C LYS A 257 53.25 -17.08 -19.12
N LEU A 258 52.26 -16.53 -19.81
CA LEU A 258 52.25 -16.46 -21.28
C LEU A 258 53.42 -15.64 -21.84
N ARG A 259 53.83 -14.57 -21.14
CA ARG A 259 54.97 -13.72 -21.52
C ARG A 259 56.30 -14.47 -21.50
N LEU A 260 56.46 -15.47 -20.64
CA LEU A 260 57.75 -16.12 -20.34
C LEU A 260 57.84 -17.57 -20.82
N GLU A 261 56.71 -18.24 -20.95
CA GLU A 261 56.61 -19.60 -21.50
C GLU A 261 57.13 -19.67 -22.94
N LYS A 262 56.76 -18.71 -23.78
CA LYS A 262 57.23 -18.65 -25.18
C LYS A 262 58.76 -18.44 -25.28
N PRO A 263 59.39 -17.50 -24.55
CA PRO A 263 60.85 -17.42 -24.44
C PRO A 263 61.52 -18.69 -23.94
N ALA A 264 60.99 -19.34 -22.89
CA ALA A 264 61.54 -20.60 -22.37
C ALA A 264 61.52 -21.70 -23.43
N GLU A 265 60.38 -21.87 -24.13
CA GLU A 265 60.28 -22.82 -25.25
C GLU A 265 61.26 -22.49 -26.38
N TYR A 266 61.46 -21.20 -26.69
CA TYR A 266 62.41 -20.78 -27.71
C TYR A 266 63.84 -21.19 -27.35
N TRP A 267 64.29 -20.88 -26.13
CA TRP A 267 65.63 -21.23 -25.66
C TRP A 267 65.85 -22.73 -25.63
N ASN A 268 64.83 -23.48 -25.20
CA ASN A 268 64.86 -24.92 -25.22
C ASN A 268 65.00 -25.48 -26.66
N LYS A 269 64.23 -24.95 -27.63
CA LYS A 269 64.36 -25.32 -29.06
C LYS A 269 65.73 -24.92 -29.62
N ALA A 270 66.27 -23.77 -29.23
CA ALA A 270 67.59 -23.31 -29.64
C ALA A 270 68.71 -24.21 -29.06
N ALA A 271 68.63 -24.57 -27.78
CA ALA A 271 69.54 -25.50 -27.13
C ALA A 271 69.60 -26.84 -27.86
N ARG A 272 68.43 -27.42 -28.19
CA ARG A 272 68.36 -28.66 -28.99
C ARG A 272 69.03 -28.53 -30.35
N ARG A 273 68.80 -27.42 -31.07
CA ARG A 273 69.46 -27.19 -32.37
C ARG A 273 70.97 -27.07 -32.25
N HIS A 274 71.47 -26.42 -31.20
CA HIS A 274 72.91 -26.30 -30.97
C HIS A 274 73.53 -27.62 -30.51
N ARG A 275 72.78 -28.43 -29.74
CA ARG A 275 73.15 -29.80 -29.38
C ARG A 275 73.32 -30.67 -30.63
N ASP A 276 72.35 -30.68 -31.53
CA ASP A 276 72.42 -31.45 -32.77
C ASP A 276 73.62 -31.04 -33.63
N GLN A 277 73.94 -29.74 -33.66
CA GLN A 277 75.13 -29.23 -34.35
C GLN A 277 76.42 -29.67 -33.67
N ALA A 278 76.48 -29.59 -32.34
CA ALA A 278 77.63 -30.01 -31.55
C ALA A 278 77.89 -31.52 -31.72
N GLU A 279 76.85 -32.35 -31.68
CA GLU A 279 76.92 -33.79 -31.91
C GLU A 279 77.41 -34.11 -33.33
N LYS A 280 76.93 -33.39 -34.36
CA LYS A 280 77.42 -33.53 -35.74
C LYS A 280 78.90 -33.17 -35.87
N TRP A 281 79.34 -32.02 -35.35
CA TRP A 281 80.75 -31.61 -35.43
C TRP A 281 81.66 -32.54 -34.63
N THR A 282 81.20 -33.01 -33.47
CA THR A 282 81.92 -33.99 -32.65
C THR A 282 82.05 -35.33 -33.39
N THR A 283 81.00 -35.76 -34.08
CA THR A 283 81.04 -36.97 -34.91
C THR A 283 82.07 -36.83 -36.04
N TRP A 284 82.10 -35.70 -36.75
CA TRP A 284 83.12 -35.41 -37.76
C TRP A 284 84.54 -35.34 -37.18
N LEU A 285 84.71 -34.74 -36.00
CA LEU A 285 85.99 -34.69 -35.29
C LEU A 285 86.49 -36.09 -34.95
N VAL A 286 85.65 -36.93 -34.33
CA VAL A 286 86.00 -38.31 -33.95
C VAL A 286 86.30 -39.15 -35.19
N ALA A 287 85.45 -39.09 -36.23
CA ALA A 287 85.68 -39.82 -37.47
C ALA A 287 86.99 -39.40 -38.15
N SER A 288 87.25 -38.09 -38.24
CA SER A 288 88.50 -37.58 -38.82
C SER A 288 89.72 -38.05 -38.03
N ALA A 289 89.67 -38.02 -36.68
CA ALA A 289 90.75 -38.49 -35.81
C ALA A 289 91.04 -39.99 -36.00
N ILE A 290 90.00 -40.84 -36.09
CA ILE A 290 90.15 -42.28 -36.35
C ILE A 290 90.81 -42.51 -37.71
N ILE A 291 90.36 -41.79 -38.75
CA ILE A 291 90.96 -41.87 -40.10
C ILE A 291 92.43 -41.42 -40.07
N GLY A 292 92.75 -40.36 -39.32
CA GLY A 292 94.12 -39.87 -39.17
C GLY A 292 95.03 -40.89 -38.51
N ILE A 293 94.59 -41.48 -37.40
CA ILE A 293 95.33 -42.54 -36.69
C ILE A 293 95.52 -43.76 -37.59
N GLY A 294 94.47 -44.21 -38.27
CA GLY A 294 94.54 -45.34 -39.21
C GLY A 294 95.50 -45.09 -40.37
N SER A 295 95.39 -43.92 -41.01
CA SER A 295 96.28 -43.53 -42.12
C SER A 295 97.72 -43.40 -41.67
N PHE A 296 97.97 -42.80 -40.49
CA PHE A 296 99.31 -42.70 -39.91
C PHE A 296 99.89 -44.08 -39.59
N THR A 297 99.09 -45.00 -39.05
CA THR A 297 99.53 -46.36 -38.73
C THR A 297 99.92 -47.13 -39.99
N VAL A 298 99.08 -47.12 -41.03
CA VAL A 298 99.37 -47.76 -42.32
C VAL A 298 100.63 -47.16 -42.96
N PHE A 299 100.72 -45.83 -42.96
CA PHE A 299 101.90 -45.11 -43.45
C PHE A 299 103.17 -45.51 -42.69
N PHE A 300 103.12 -45.53 -41.36
CA PHE A 300 104.25 -45.86 -40.49
C PHE A 300 104.74 -47.30 -40.70
N ILE A 301 103.83 -48.27 -40.80
CA ILE A 301 104.17 -49.67 -41.10
C ILE A 301 104.78 -49.82 -42.49
N SER A 302 104.22 -49.13 -43.50
CA SER A 302 104.72 -49.18 -44.88
C SER A 302 106.12 -48.58 -45.01
N TRP A 303 106.36 -47.47 -44.30
CA TRP A 303 107.68 -46.85 -44.20
C TRP A 303 108.70 -47.77 -43.52
N LEU A 304 108.34 -48.41 -42.40
CA LEU A 304 109.20 -49.36 -41.69
C LEU A 304 109.54 -50.60 -42.54
N SER A 305 108.58 -51.04 -43.37
CA SER A 305 108.74 -52.22 -44.24
C SER A 305 109.55 -51.95 -45.51
N GLY A 306 110.06 -50.72 -45.71
CA GLY A 306 110.89 -50.36 -46.85
C GLY A 306 110.16 -50.31 -48.20
N VAL A 307 108.82 -50.27 -48.18
CA VAL A 307 108.01 -50.11 -49.41
C VAL A 307 108.22 -48.69 -49.96
N GLN A 308 108.43 -48.56 -51.28
CA GLN A 308 108.54 -47.25 -51.92
C GLN A 308 107.18 -46.51 -51.87
N ILE A 309 107.00 -45.73 -50.81
CA ILE A 309 105.92 -44.76 -50.68
C ILE A 309 106.25 -43.50 -51.52
N GLY A 310 105.23 -42.85 -52.09
CA GLY A 310 105.40 -41.69 -52.97
C GLY A 310 106.00 -40.44 -52.31
N ILE A 311 106.32 -40.49 -51.02
CA ILE A 311 106.95 -39.41 -50.25
C ILE A 311 108.28 -39.95 -49.68
N GLN A 312 109.41 -39.49 -50.20
CA GLN A 312 110.73 -39.87 -49.72
C GLN A 312 111.29 -38.83 -48.74
N PHE A 313 111.48 -39.21 -47.47
CA PHE A 313 111.99 -38.33 -46.41
C PHE A 313 113.49 -37.99 -46.51
N ASN A 314 114.23 -38.63 -47.40
CA ASN A 314 115.62 -38.30 -47.72
C ASN A 314 115.74 -37.04 -48.61
N THR A 315 114.62 -36.49 -49.10
CA THR A 315 114.57 -35.25 -49.89
C THR A 315 113.94 -34.12 -49.09
N VAL A 316 114.46 -32.90 -49.26
CA VAL A 316 113.87 -31.69 -48.66
C VAL A 316 112.42 -31.51 -49.11
N GLN A 317 112.10 -31.84 -50.36
CA GLN A 317 110.74 -31.76 -50.91
C GLN A 317 109.76 -32.69 -50.17
N GLY A 318 110.15 -33.93 -49.88
CA GLY A 318 109.31 -34.89 -49.16
C GLY A 318 109.04 -34.50 -47.71
N VAL A 319 110.05 -33.98 -47.00
CA VAL A 319 109.89 -33.48 -45.63
C VAL A 319 108.96 -32.27 -45.58
N VAL A 320 109.14 -31.31 -46.51
CA VAL A 320 108.27 -30.12 -46.59
C VAL A 320 106.83 -30.50 -46.92
N LEU A 321 106.61 -31.38 -47.90
CA LEU A 321 105.28 -31.83 -48.31
C LEU A 321 104.54 -32.53 -47.14
N PHE A 322 105.22 -33.46 -46.45
CA PHE A 322 104.65 -34.13 -45.29
C PHE A 322 104.33 -33.16 -44.15
N GLY A 323 105.24 -32.22 -43.86
CA GLY A 323 105.05 -31.18 -42.86
C GLY A 323 103.84 -30.29 -43.18
N SER A 324 103.65 -29.90 -44.44
CA SER A 324 102.48 -29.11 -44.87
C SER A 324 101.16 -29.89 -44.74
N ILE A 325 101.14 -31.17 -45.12
CA ILE A 325 99.95 -32.04 -44.97
C ILE A 325 99.60 -32.21 -43.49
N LEU A 326 100.61 -32.49 -42.64
CA LEU A 326 100.41 -32.65 -41.20
C LEU A 326 99.90 -31.35 -40.57
N ALA A 327 100.46 -30.19 -40.95
CA ALA A 327 100.01 -28.89 -40.47
C ALA A 327 98.57 -28.57 -40.91
N ALA A 328 98.22 -28.84 -42.17
CA ALA A 328 96.87 -28.68 -42.69
C ALA A 328 95.86 -29.58 -41.95
N TYR A 329 96.25 -30.82 -41.67
CA TYR A 329 95.43 -31.77 -40.93
C TYR A 329 95.27 -31.38 -39.45
N ALA A 330 96.34 -30.92 -38.79
CA ALA A 330 96.27 -30.37 -37.44
C ALA A 330 95.36 -29.14 -37.37
N PHE A 331 95.39 -28.27 -38.39
CA PHE A 331 94.48 -27.13 -38.51
C PHE A 331 93.02 -27.55 -38.70
N LEU A 332 92.77 -28.61 -39.48
CA LEU A 332 91.43 -29.20 -39.63
C LEU A 332 90.87 -29.70 -38.29
N ILE A 333 91.66 -30.50 -37.56
CA ILE A 333 91.28 -31.01 -36.22
C ILE A 333 91.00 -29.85 -35.26
N LYS A 334 91.88 -28.85 -35.23
CA LYS A 334 91.70 -27.64 -34.40
C LYS A 334 90.40 -26.90 -34.74
N THR A 335 90.06 -26.80 -36.03
CA THR A 335 88.85 -26.12 -36.49
C THR A 335 87.59 -26.90 -36.11
N LEU A 336 87.57 -28.23 -36.33
CA LEU A 336 86.46 -29.09 -35.93
C LEU A 336 86.26 -29.11 -34.41
N ALA A 337 87.34 -29.13 -33.64
CA ALA A 337 87.27 -28.99 -32.19
C ALA A 337 86.68 -27.64 -31.78
N LYS A 338 87.15 -26.53 -32.37
CA LYS A 338 86.63 -25.18 -32.09
C LYS A 338 85.14 -25.05 -32.42
N LEU A 339 84.69 -25.61 -33.55
CA LEU A 339 83.28 -25.64 -33.95
C LEU A 339 82.43 -26.46 -32.96
N SER A 340 82.93 -27.63 -32.54
CA SER A 340 82.23 -28.49 -31.57
C SER A 340 82.07 -27.80 -30.22
N PHE A 341 83.16 -27.25 -29.65
CA PHE A 341 83.11 -26.52 -28.39
C PHE A 341 82.22 -25.27 -28.47
N SER A 342 82.28 -24.54 -29.60
CA SER A 342 81.41 -23.37 -29.82
C SER A 342 79.92 -23.75 -29.79
N SER A 343 79.53 -24.84 -30.47
CA SER A 343 78.15 -25.33 -30.44
C SER A 343 77.72 -25.82 -29.05
N PHE A 344 78.60 -26.48 -28.29
CA PHE A 344 78.31 -26.87 -26.89
C PHE A 344 78.17 -25.67 -25.95
N HIS A 345 78.99 -24.63 -26.11
CA HIS A 345 78.85 -23.40 -25.33
C HIS A 345 77.52 -22.70 -25.59
N LEU A 346 77.13 -22.57 -26.87
CA LEU A 346 75.83 -22.01 -27.26
C LEU A 346 74.65 -22.83 -26.73
N MET A 347 74.75 -24.17 -26.75
CA MET A 347 73.75 -25.05 -26.15
C MET A 347 73.61 -24.77 -24.66
N ARG A 348 74.71 -24.75 -23.92
CA ARG A 348 74.71 -24.54 -22.46
C ARG A 348 74.20 -23.15 -22.09
N ASP A 349 74.57 -22.10 -22.83
CA ASP A 349 74.04 -20.75 -22.63
C ASP A 349 72.52 -20.71 -22.86
N CYS A 350 71.99 -21.41 -23.87
CA CYS A 350 70.54 -21.53 -24.07
C CYS A 350 69.86 -22.29 -22.91
N GLU A 351 70.46 -23.37 -22.40
CA GLU A 351 69.94 -24.12 -21.24
C GLU A 351 69.96 -23.27 -19.96
N GLU A 352 71.01 -22.49 -19.72
CA GLU A 352 71.11 -21.57 -18.59
C GLU A 352 70.03 -20.48 -18.66
N ARG A 353 69.75 -19.92 -19.86
CA ARG A 353 68.67 -18.95 -20.08
C ARG A 353 67.28 -19.54 -19.89
N GLU A 354 67.06 -20.78 -20.31
CA GLU A 354 65.82 -21.51 -20.04
C GLU A 354 65.59 -21.67 -18.52
N GLN A 355 66.61 -22.13 -17.78
CA GLN A 355 66.53 -22.29 -16.34
C GLN A 355 66.32 -20.97 -15.60
N LEU A 356 66.98 -19.89 -16.03
CA LEU A 356 66.75 -18.55 -15.49
C LEU A 356 65.32 -18.07 -15.74
N THR A 357 64.72 -18.41 -16.89
CA THR A 357 63.32 -18.08 -17.19
C THR A 357 62.36 -18.82 -16.23
N TYR A 358 62.62 -20.09 -15.95
CA TYR A 358 61.82 -20.86 -14.98
C TYR A 358 62.01 -20.40 -13.54
N LEU A 359 63.26 -20.10 -13.14
CA LEU A 359 63.56 -19.53 -11.83
C LEU A 359 62.81 -18.20 -11.63
N TYR A 360 62.81 -17.35 -12.65
CA TYR A 360 62.05 -16.10 -12.64
C TYR A 360 60.54 -16.33 -12.51
N LEU A 361 59.97 -17.29 -13.26
CA LEU A 361 58.56 -17.64 -13.15
C LEU A 361 58.20 -18.12 -11.72
N ALA A 362 59.07 -18.93 -11.11
CA ALA A 362 58.89 -19.38 -9.73
C ALA A 362 58.95 -18.22 -8.72
N LEU A 363 59.89 -17.28 -8.90
CA LEU A 363 60.06 -16.14 -8.01
C LEU A 363 58.93 -15.09 -8.13
N ILE A 364 58.35 -14.91 -9.33
CA ILE A 364 57.11 -14.11 -9.50
C ILE A 364 55.95 -14.77 -8.77
N ASN A 365 55.79 -16.08 -8.93
CA ASN A 365 54.69 -16.82 -8.32
C ASN A 365 54.77 -16.81 -6.78
N ASP A 366 55.97 -16.80 -6.22
CA ASP A 366 56.22 -16.66 -4.78
C ASP A 366 56.07 -15.20 -4.26
N GLY A 367 55.85 -14.22 -5.14
CA GLY A 367 55.70 -12.80 -4.77
C GLY A 367 56.97 -12.14 -4.22
N LYS A 368 58.15 -12.71 -4.48
CA LYS A 368 59.43 -12.32 -3.85
C LYS A 368 60.30 -11.36 -4.67
N LEU A 369 59.79 -10.76 -5.75
CA LEU A 369 60.61 -9.95 -6.67
C LEU A 369 60.35 -8.44 -6.56
N ASN A 370 61.45 -7.70 -6.47
CA ASN A 370 61.52 -6.24 -6.58
C ASN A 370 61.79 -5.85 -8.06
N GLU A 371 61.28 -4.71 -8.55
CA GLU A 371 61.47 -4.23 -9.94
C GLU A 371 62.95 -4.15 -10.36
N ASN A 372 63.87 -3.93 -9.41
CA ASN A 372 65.31 -3.96 -9.68
C ASN A 372 65.84 -5.36 -10.04
N SER A 373 65.34 -6.40 -9.35
CA SER A 373 65.70 -7.80 -9.65
C SER A 373 65.15 -8.25 -11.00
N LEU A 374 64.00 -7.70 -11.41
CA LEU A 374 63.39 -7.91 -12.73
C LEU A 374 64.29 -7.39 -13.86
N GLN A 375 64.84 -6.18 -13.73
CA GLN A 375 65.72 -5.61 -14.75
C GLN A 375 66.99 -6.43 -14.93
N ILE A 376 67.59 -6.92 -13.83
CA ILE A 376 68.80 -7.75 -13.87
C ILE A 376 68.53 -9.08 -14.58
N VAL A 377 67.42 -9.75 -14.26
CA VAL A 377 67.03 -11.02 -14.90
C VAL A 377 66.75 -10.81 -16.39
N LEU A 378 66.01 -9.77 -16.78
CA LEU A 378 65.75 -9.45 -18.18
C LEU A 378 67.05 -9.10 -18.93
N GLN A 379 67.94 -8.33 -18.32
CA GLN A 379 69.24 -8.02 -18.90
C GLN A 379 70.08 -9.29 -19.11
N SER A 380 70.05 -10.23 -18.17
CA SER A 380 70.75 -11.52 -18.32
C SER A 380 70.16 -12.38 -19.44
N LEU A 381 68.82 -12.46 -19.54
CA LEU A 381 68.11 -13.24 -20.57
C LEU A 381 68.34 -12.71 -21.99
N PHE A 382 68.42 -11.39 -22.16
CA PHE A 382 68.56 -10.72 -23.47
C PHE A 382 69.98 -10.27 -23.80
N SER A 383 70.97 -10.55 -22.94
CA SER A 383 72.39 -10.31 -23.24
C SER A 383 72.86 -11.17 -24.43
N ARG A 384 73.91 -10.72 -25.13
CA ARG A 384 74.47 -11.50 -26.25
C ARG A 384 75.25 -12.71 -25.73
N SER A 385 75.15 -13.84 -26.42
CA SER A 385 75.98 -15.02 -26.16
C SER A 385 77.37 -14.81 -26.74
N ASP A 386 78.40 -14.83 -25.90
CA ASP A 386 79.80 -14.71 -26.34
C ASP A 386 80.24 -16.03 -26.96
N THR A 387 80.14 -16.12 -28.29
CA THR A 387 80.73 -17.24 -29.03
C THR A 387 82.25 -17.07 -29.05
N GLY A 388 83.00 -18.09 -28.62
CA GLY A 388 84.48 -18.10 -28.65
C GLY A 388 85.12 -18.00 -30.06
N LEU A 389 84.34 -17.67 -31.08
CA LEU A 389 84.76 -17.37 -32.44
C LEU A 389 84.90 -15.87 -32.72
N LEU A 390 84.20 -15.01 -31.98
CA LEU A 390 84.17 -13.54 -32.15
C LEU A 390 84.50 -12.90 -30.80
N SER A 391 85.79 -12.80 -30.48
CA SER A 391 86.29 -12.33 -29.18
C SER A 391 86.66 -10.84 -29.14
N SER A 392 86.01 -10.00 -29.94
CA SER A 392 86.28 -8.55 -29.92
C SER A 392 85.06 -7.75 -30.36
N ASP A 393 84.19 -7.39 -29.41
CA ASP A 393 83.51 -6.09 -29.42
C ASP A 393 82.89 -5.85 -28.03
N SER A 394 83.22 -4.69 -27.46
CA SER A 394 82.94 -4.28 -26.08
C SER A 394 81.46 -3.99 -25.83
N SER A 395 80.65 -5.05 -25.67
CA SER A 395 79.24 -4.96 -25.25
C SER A 395 79.06 -5.66 -23.89
N PRO A 396 78.01 -5.35 -23.09
CA PRO A 396 77.88 -5.86 -21.73
C PRO A 396 77.77 -7.39 -21.71
N THR A 397 78.82 -8.05 -21.23
CA THR A 397 78.85 -9.49 -20.94
C THR A 397 77.93 -9.80 -19.75
N MET A 398 77.34 -11.00 -19.74
CA MET A 398 76.55 -11.54 -18.62
C MET A 398 77.24 -11.26 -17.28
N PRO A 399 76.57 -10.61 -16.30
CA PRO A 399 77.04 -10.59 -14.93
C PRO A 399 77.19 -12.04 -14.44
N GLY A 400 78.29 -12.35 -13.74
CA GLY A 400 78.56 -13.70 -13.23
C GLY A 400 77.36 -14.27 -12.47
N GLY A 401 76.73 -15.30 -13.04
CA GLY A 401 75.40 -15.77 -12.67
C GLY A 401 75.22 -16.19 -11.20
N ILE A 402 73.95 -16.22 -10.76
CA ILE A 402 73.34 -16.79 -9.54
C ILE A 402 73.93 -16.33 -8.18
N ALA A 403 75.26 -16.29 -8.03
CA ALA A 403 75.97 -15.85 -6.84
C ALA A 403 75.71 -14.37 -6.50
N ASP A 404 75.54 -13.49 -7.50
CA ASP A 404 75.18 -12.09 -7.26
C ASP A 404 73.67 -11.90 -7.04
N LEU A 405 72.82 -12.82 -7.53
CA LEU A 405 71.38 -12.84 -7.18
C LEU A 405 71.15 -13.26 -5.72
N LEU A 406 71.96 -14.18 -5.19
CA LEU A 406 71.92 -14.62 -3.78
C LEU A 406 72.39 -13.55 -2.79
N LYS A 407 73.20 -12.58 -3.23
CA LYS A 407 73.63 -11.44 -2.39
C LYS A 407 72.58 -10.33 -2.27
N LEU A 408 71.56 -10.34 -3.13
CA LEU A 408 70.53 -9.29 -3.19
C LEU A 408 69.22 -9.68 -2.51
N THR A 409 69.09 -10.91 -1.99
CA THR A 409 68.03 -11.25 -1.04
C THR A 409 68.34 -10.63 0.32
N PRO A 410 67.54 -9.67 0.83
CA PRO A 410 67.67 -9.24 2.21
C PRO A 410 67.32 -10.42 3.15
N LYS A 411 68.03 -10.50 4.28
CA LYS A 411 67.79 -11.46 5.35
C LYS A 411 66.37 -11.40 5.89
#